data_AF-A0A6C0AR97-F1
#
_entry.id   AF-A0A6C0AR97-F1
#
_cell.length_a   1.000
_cell.length_b   1.000
_cell.length_c   1.000
_cell.angle_alpha   90.00
_cell.angle_beta   90.00
_cell.angle_gamma   90.00
#
_symmetry.space_group_name_H-M   'P 1'
#
loop_
_entity.id
_entity.type
_entity.pdbx_description
1 polymer ?
#
loop_
_entity_poly.entity_id
_entity_poly.type
_entity_poly.pdbx_seq_one_letter_code
_entity_poly.pdbx_strand_id
1 'polypeptide(L)'
;MHIKLVNNTIDKMKFDYKLFFYGVSKGNPGLSGAGAVIYHCEKEIWFGHKFIEEKITNNQAEYTGLIIGLNKAIELNIKSLSVNGNSLIVINQMSGKYKCHSENLLPFYTIAKKLSAKFQNIQF
;
A
#
# COMPACT_ATOMS: atom_id res chain seq x y z
N MET A 1 7.90 0.02 28.79
CA MET A 1 8.02 -0.03 27.31
C MET A 1 7.51 -1.35 26.70
N HIS A 2 6.75 -2.20 27.41
CA HIS A 2 6.33 -3.52 26.92
C HIS A 2 4.88 -3.61 26.39
N ILE A 3 4.02 -2.62 26.66
CA ILE A 3 2.57 -2.73 26.35
C ILE A 3 2.25 -2.38 24.89
N LYS A 4 3.02 -1.50 24.24
CA LYS A 4 2.76 -1.09 22.83
C LYS A 4 3.01 -2.19 21.80
N LEU A 5 3.93 -3.12 22.08
CA LEU A 5 4.26 -4.20 21.13
C LEU A 5 3.12 -5.22 21.04
N VAL A 6 2.54 -5.60 22.18
CA VAL A 6 1.46 -6.60 22.25
C VAL A 6 0.20 -6.13 21.52
N ASN A 7 -0.20 -4.88 21.69
CA ASN A 7 -1.39 -4.34 21.01
C ASN A 7 -1.21 -4.31 19.48
N ASN A 8 -0.01 -4.00 19.00
CA ASN A 8 0.29 -3.98 17.57
C ASN A 8 0.31 -5.40 16.95
N THR A 9 0.68 -6.42 17.74
CA THR A 9 0.61 -7.82 17.32
C THR A 9 -0.84 -8.33 17.27
N ILE A 10 -1.67 -7.96 18.25
CA ILE A 10 -3.09 -8.34 18.30
C ILE A 10 -3.89 -7.67 17.16
N ASP A 11 -3.63 -6.39 16.87
CA ASP A 11 -4.26 -5.71 15.72
C ASP A 11 -3.87 -6.36 14.38
N LYS A 12 -2.63 -6.87 14.26
CA LYS A 12 -2.16 -7.62 13.08
C LYS A 12 -2.75 -9.01 12.94
N MET A 13 -3.29 -9.61 14.01
CA MET A 13 -3.98 -10.90 13.97
C MET A 13 -5.47 -10.77 13.59
N LYS A 14 -5.98 -9.55 13.45
CA LYS A 14 -7.40 -9.31 13.13
C LYS A 14 -7.75 -9.46 11.64
N PHE A 15 -6.74 -9.47 10.78
CA PHE A 15 -6.91 -9.53 9.33
C PHE A 15 -6.33 -10.83 8.78
N ASP A 16 -7.20 -11.65 8.17
CA ASP A 16 -6.80 -12.87 7.47
C ASP A 16 -6.00 -12.58 6.19
N TYR A 17 -6.16 -11.37 5.62
CA TYR A 17 -5.49 -10.93 4.40
C TYR A 17 -4.54 -9.76 4.67
N LYS A 18 -3.32 -9.87 4.13
CA LYS A 18 -2.28 -8.85 4.25
C LYS A 18 -1.74 -8.49 2.88
N LEU A 19 -1.79 -7.21 2.53
CA LEU A 19 -1.16 -6.64 1.35
C LEU A 19 0.16 -5.99 1.75
N PHE A 20 1.25 -6.36 1.09
CA PHE A 20 2.51 -5.61 1.12
C PHE A 20 2.73 -4.93 -0.23
N PHE A 21 3.23 -3.71 -0.23
CA PHE A 21 3.61 -3.00 -1.44
C PHE A 21 5.03 -2.44 -1.35
N TYR A 22 5.63 -2.21 -2.51
CA TYR A 22 6.93 -1.57 -2.65
C TYR A 22 7.01 -0.77 -3.95
N GLY A 23 7.90 0.22 -3.96
CA GLY A 23 8.24 0.99 -5.14
C GLY A 23 9.68 1.46 -5.09
N VAL A 24 10.32 1.52 -6.25
CA VAL A 24 11.70 2.00 -6.38
C VAL A 24 11.81 2.90 -7.61
N SER A 25 12.58 3.97 -7.48
CA SER A 25 12.97 4.82 -8.60
C SER A 25 14.49 4.90 -8.72
N LYS A 26 15.02 4.70 -9.92
CA LYS A 26 16.44 4.88 -10.25
C LYS A 26 16.70 6.35 -10.55
N GLY A 27 16.80 7.13 -9.48
CA GLY A 27 16.71 8.59 -9.49
C GLY A 27 15.50 9.05 -8.68
N ASN A 28 15.28 10.36 -8.52
CA ASN A 28 14.08 10.85 -7.84
C ASN A 28 13.68 12.24 -8.39
N PRO A 29 13.24 12.32 -9.66
CA PRO A 29 12.60 11.25 -10.46
C PRO A 29 13.54 10.43 -11.37
N GLY A 30 13.10 9.22 -11.73
CA GLY A 30 13.84 8.30 -12.62
C GLY A 30 13.01 7.10 -13.09
N LEU A 31 13.61 6.22 -13.91
CA LEU A 31 12.98 4.94 -14.31
C LEU A 31 12.62 4.15 -13.06
N SER A 32 11.42 3.59 -13.02
CA SER A 32 10.87 3.07 -11.78
C SER A 32 10.29 1.68 -11.91
N GLY A 33 10.20 0.98 -10.78
CA GLY A 33 9.49 -0.28 -10.64
C GLY A 33 8.59 -0.22 -9.42
N ALA A 34 7.46 -0.90 -9.49
CA ALA A 34 6.51 -1.00 -8.39
C ALA A 34 5.97 -2.42 -8.28
N GLY A 35 5.57 -2.84 -7.09
CA GLY A 35 4.97 -4.15 -6.91
C GLY A 35 4.22 -4.31 -5.61
N ALA A 36 3.55 -5.45 -5.51
CA ALA A 36 2.73 -5.82 -4.39
C ALA A 36 2.62 -7.34 -4.25
N VAL A 37 2.32 -7.79 -3.04
CA VAL A 37 2.08 -9.19 -2.70
C VAL A 37 0.94 -9.28 -1.68
N ILE A 38 0.06 -10.26 -1.85
CA ILE A 38 -1.07 -10.52 -0.96
C ILE A 38 -0.87 -11.89 -0.31
N TYR A 39 -1.01 -11.90 1.02
CA TYR A 39 -0.99 -13.10 1.84
C TYR A 39 -2.37 -13.39 2.40
N HIS A 40 -2.70 -14.67 2.55
CA HIS A 40 -3.81 -15.17 3.36
C HIS A 40 -3.28 -16.16 4.40
N CYS A 41 -3.48 -15.90 5.69
CA CYS A 41 -2.96 -16.73 6.79
C CYS A 41 -1.46 -17.07 6.63
N GLU A 42 -0.63 -16.05 6.41
CA GLU A 42 0.83 -16.14 6.16
C GLU A 42 1.25 -16.91 4.89
N LYS A 43 0.31 -17.34 4.05
CA LYS A 43 0.62 -17.92 2.74
C LYS A 43 0.44 -16.88 1.64
N GLU A 44 1.46 -16.73 0.81
CA GLU A 44 1.33 -15.90 -0.39
C GLU A 44 0.27 -16.49 -1.31
N ILE A 45 -0.70 -15.68 -1.73
CA ILE A 45 -1.76 -16.07 -2.66
C ILE A 45 -1.67 -15.34 -3.99
N TRP A 46 -0.90 -14.25 -4.04
CA TRP A 46 -0.71 -13.46 -5.25
C TRP A 46 0.47 -12.50 -5.11
N PHE A 47 1.19 -12.26 -6.20
CA PHE A 47 2.12 -11.15 -6.35
C PHE A 47 1.99 -10.50 -7.74
N GLY A 48 2.40 -9.24 -7.85
CA GLY A 48 2.41 -8.50 -9.11
C GLY A 48 3.42 -7.37 -9.10
N HIS A 49 3.90 -7.01 -10.28
CA HIS A 49 4.86 -5.93 -10.46
C HIS A 49 4.61 -5.17 -11.77
N LYS A 50 5.17 -3.96 -11.85
CA LYS A 50 5.11 -3.10 -13.03
C LYS A 50 6.42 -2.34 -13.19
N PHE A 51 7.00 -2.41 -14.39
CA PHE A 51 8.02 -1.46 -14.82
C PHE A 51 7.36 -0.17 -15.34
N ILE A 52 7.94 0.97 -15.01
CA ILE A 52 7.40 2.30 -15.30
C ILE A 52 8.45 3.05 -16.10
N GLU A 53 8.16 3.25 -17.39
CA GLU A 53 9.03 3.92 -18.35
C GLU A 53 9.07 5.43 -18.11
N GLU A 54 7.99 6.01 -17.59
CA GLU A 54 7.95 7.40 -17.20
C GLU A 54 8.86 7.67 -15.99
N LYS A 55 9.60 8.78 -16.04
CA LYS A 55 10.43 9.20 -14.92
C LYS A 55 9.56 9.73 -13.78
N ILE A 56 9.35 8.89 -12.78
CA ILE A 56 8.57 9.24 -11.58
C ILE A 56 9.45 9.21 -10.33
N THR A 57 8.96 9.84 -9.27
CA THR A 57 9.61 9.85 -7.95
C THR A 57 9.42 8.54 -7.21
N ASN A 58 10.25 8.30 -6.18
CA ASN A 58 10.12 7.12 -5.33
C ASN A 58 8.74 7.02 -4.67
N ASN A 59 8.19 8.13 -4.18
CA ASN A 59 6.86 8.14 -3.56
C ASN A 59 5.74 7.81 -4.56
N GLN A 60 5.87 8.24 -5.83
CA GLN A 60 4.94 7.87 -6.88
C GLN A 60 5.04 6.37 -7.21
N ALA A 61 6.25 5.79 -7.22
CA ALA A 61 6.44 4.35 -7.42
C ALA A 61 5.81 3.54 -6.28
N GLU A 62 6.01 3.96 -5.03
CA GLU A 62 5.41 3.33 -3.84
C GLU A 62 3.87 3.36 -3.90
N TYR A 63 3.27 4.51 -4.22
CA TYR A 63 1.83 4.59 -4.44
C TYR A 63 1.36 3.68 -5.58
N THR A 64 2.15 3.55 -6.64
CA THR A 64 1.83 2.66 -7.76
C THR A 64 1.76 1.21 -7.29
N GLY A 65 2.71 0.77 -6.46
CA GLY A 65 2.70 -0.55 -5.85
C GLY A 65 1.45 -0.77 -5.00
N LEU A 66 1.11 0.22 -4.17
CA LEU A 66 -0.12 0.19 -3.37
C LEU A 66 -1.37 0.03 -4.24
N ILE A 67 -1.50 0.84 -5.30
CA ILE A 67 -2.66 0.81 -6.21
C ILE A 67 -2.78 -0.54 -6.91
N ILE A 68 -1.67 -1.12 -7.37
CA ILE A 68 -1.63 -2.45 -7.97
C ILE A 68 -2.20 -3.49 -6.99
N GLY A 69 -1.72 -3.48 -5.75
CA GLY A 69 -2.18 -4.40 -4.71
C GLY A 69 -3.65 -4.23 -4.33
N LEU A 70 -4.11 -2.98 -4.16
CA LEU A 70 -5.51 -2.69 -3.82
C LEU A 70 -6.48 -3.15 -4.92
N ASN A 71 -6.15 -2.89 -6.19
CA ASN A 71 -6.95 -3.38 -7.32
C ASN A 71 -7.06 -4.90 -7.29
N LYS A 72 -5.93 -5.60 -7.10
CA LYS A 72 -5.97 -7.06 -7.03
C LYS A 72 -6.80 -7.57 -5.85
N ALA A 73 -6.66 -6.96 -4.68
CA ALA A 73 -7.44 -7.37 -3.51
C ALA A 73 -8.96 -7.19 -3.74
N ILE A 74 -9.36 -6.15 -4.48
CA ILE A 74 -10.76 -5.95 -4.91
C ILE A 74 -11.20 -7.06 -5.89
N GLU A 75 -10.37 -7.40 -6.89
CA GLU A 75 -10.65 -8.48 -7.84
C GLU A 75 -10.83 -9.83 -7.14
N LEU A 76 -10.05 -10.09 -6.09
CA LEU A 76 -10.15 -11.28 -5.25
C LEU A 76 -11.32 -11.25 -4.27
N ASN A 77 -12.18 -10.22 -4.33
CA ASN A 77 -13.31 -10.01 -3.44
C ASN A 77 -12.96 -9.91 -1.94
N ILE A 78 -11.72 -9.55 -1.61
CA ILE A 78 -11.28 -9.36 -0.22
C ILE A 78 -12.01 -8.16 0.39
N LYS A 79 -12.65 -8.37 1.55
CA LYS A 79 -13.45 -7.32 2.24
C LYS A 79 -12.72 -6.68 3.43
N SER A 80 -11.81 -7.41 4.05
CA SER A 80 -11.01 -6.97 5.19
C SER A 80 -9.53 -7.11 4.86
N LEU A 81 -8.78 -6.01 4.89
CA LEU A 81 -7.38 -5.98 4.44
C LEU A 81 -6.46 -5.20 5.38
N SER A 82 -5.35 -5.81 5.81
CA SER A 82 -4.22 -5.07 6.40
C SER A 82 -3.22 -4.73 5.31
N VAL A 83 -2.87 -3.45 5.18
CA VAL A 83 -1.93 -2.94 4.17
C VAL A 83 -0.65 -2.51 4.86
N ASN A 84 0.49 -2.97 4.35
CA ASN A 84 1.81 -2.76 4.92
C ASN A 84 2.78 -2.26 3.84
N GLY A 85 3.65 -1.33 4.19
CA GLY A 85 4.69 -0.81 3.31
C GLY A 85 5.78 -0.13 4.13
N ASN A 86 6.98 -0.02 3.56
CA ASN A 86 8.11 0.67 4.18
C ASN A 86 8.07 2.21 3.98
N SER A 87 7.24 2.70 3.07
CA SER A 87 7.08 4.14 2.81
C SER A 87 6.28 4.84 3.89
N LEU A 88 6.99 5.53 4.79
CA LEU A 88 6.39 6.33 5.86
C LEU A 88 5.41 7.39 5.32
N ILE A 89 5.72 8.01 4.18
CA ILE A 89 4.87 9.03 3.55
C ILE A 89 3.55 8.40 3.10
N VAL A 90 3.59 7.30 2.35
CA VAL A 90 2.39 6.64 1.82
C VAL A 90 1.53 6.11 2.97
N ILE A 91 2.12 5.39 3.92
CA ILE A 91 1.39 4.83 5.07
C ILE A 91 0.76 5.93 5.93
N ASN A 92 1.49 7.01 6.24
CA ASN A 92 0.94 8.09 7.06
C ASN A 92 -0.12 8.92 6.31
N GLN A 93 0.00 9.09 4.99
CA GLN A 93 -1.05 9.75 4.20
C GLN A 93 -2.31 8.89 4.12
N MET A 94 -2.17 7.59 3.86
CA MET A 94 -3.32 6.68 3.75
C MET A 94 -4.05 6.49 5.08
N SER A 95 -3.30 6.42 6.19
CA SER A 95 -3.85 6.42 7.56
C SER A 95 -4.38 7.78 8.03
N GLY A 96 -4.26 8.85 7.22
CA GLY A 96 -4.78 10.18 7.52
C GLY A 96 -3.94 11.00 8.52
N LYS A 97 -2.80 10.48 8.96
CA LYS A 97 -1.86 11.20 9.85
C LYS A 97 -1.22 12.38 9.12
N TYR A 98 -0.90 12.21 7.83
CA TYR A 98 -0.35 13.26 6.98
C TYR A 98 -1.36 13.67 5.92
N LYS A 99 -1.43 14.98 5.64
CA LYS A 99 -2.16 15.50 4.48
C LYS A 99 -1.31 15.32 3.22
N CYS A 100 -1.95 15.05 2.09
CA CYS A 100 -1.29 15.06 0.78
C CYS A 100 -1.49 16.42 0.11
N HIS A 101 -0.49 17.30 0.20
CA HIS A 101 -0.49 18.62 -0.46
C HIS A 101 0.31 18.66 -1.76
N SER A 102 1.07 17.60 -2.06
CA SER A 102 1.92 17.55 -3.24
C SER A 102 1.09 17.31 -4.49
N GLU A 103 1.07 18.28 -5.42
CA GLU A 103 0.28 18.21 -6.66
C GLU A 103 0.62 16.96 -7.49
N ASN A 104 1.89 16.56 -7.52
CA ASN A 104 2.35 15.38 -8.25
C ASN A 104 2.00 14.03 -7.58
N LEU A 105 1.63 14.02 -6.30
CA LEU A 105 1.18 12.82 -5.56
C LEU A 105 -0.33 12.76 -5.43
N LEU A 106 -1.02 13.90 -5.50
CA LEU A 106 -2.46 13.99 -5.31
C LEU A 106 -3.26 13.04 -6.21
N PRO A 107 -2.92 12.82 -7.50
CA PRO A 107 -3.61 11.84 -8.33
C PRO A 107 -3.52 10.42 -7.77
N PHE A 108 -2.32 10.00 -7.35
CA PHE A 108 -2.05 8.67 -6.81
C PHE A 108 -2.76 8.46 -5.47
N TYR A 109 -2.63 9.43 -4.56
CA TYR A 109 -3.33 9.43 -3.28
C TYR A 109 -4.85 9.32 -3.46
N THR A 110 -5.42 10.09 -4.40
CA THR A 110 -6.87 10.10 -4.68
C THR A 110 -7.34 8.73 -5.18
N ILE A 111 -6.60 8.12 -6.11
CA ILE A 111 -6.91 6.76 -6.60
C ILE A 111 -6.84 5.76 -5.45
N ALA A 112 -5.76 5.77 -4.67
CA ALA A 112 -5.59 4.86 -3.54
C ALA A 112 -6.72 5.01 -2.50
N LYS A 113 -7.12 6.24 -2.15
CA LYS A 113 -8.27 6.46 -1.24
C LYS A 113 -9.59 5.96 -1.82
N LYS A 114 -9.84 6.17 -3.11
CA LYS A 114 -11.04 5.67 -3.78
C LYS A 114 -11.10 4.13 -3.79
N LEU A 115 -9.97 3.46 -4.00
CA LEU A 115 -9.89 2.00 -3.93
C LEU A 115 -10.07 1.49 -2.50
N SER A 116 -9.43 2.16 -1.53
CA SER A 116 -9.52 1.82 -0.11
C SER A 116 -10.95 1.90 0.42
N ALA A 117 -11.75 2.84 -0.08
CA ALA A 117 -13.16 2.99 0.30
C ALA A 117 -14.06 1.81 -0.12
N LYS A 118 -13.56 0.87 -0.95
CA LYS A 118 -14.31 -0.33 -1.36
C LYS A 118 -14.20 -1.50 -0.38
N PHE A 119 -13.30 -1.42 0.59
CA PHE A 119 -13.14 -2.44 1.62
C PHE A 119 -14.06 -2.13 2.79
N GLN A 120 -14.63 -3.17 3.40
CA GLN A 120 -15.44 -3.02 4.62
C GLN A 120 -14.55 -2.62 5.79
N ASN A 121 -13.38 -3.25 5.89
CA ASN A 121 -12.37 -2.94 6.89
C ASN A 121 -11.01 -2.85 6.21
N ILE A 122 -10.31 -1.74 6.37
CA ILE A 122 -8.95 -1.58 5.87
C ILE A 122 -8.10 -0.85 6.88
N GLN A 123 -6.88 -1.33 7.08
CA GLN A 123 -5.91 -0.72 7.99
C GLN A 123 -4.58 -0.52 7.26
N PHE A 124 -3.97 0.64 7.48
CA PHE A 124 -2.66 1.05 6.96
C PHE A 124 -1.69 1.31 8.11
#